data_AF-A0ABD0PDZ2-F1
#
_entry.id   AF-A0ABD0PDZ2-F1
#
_cell.length_a   1.000
_cell.length_b   1.000
_cell.length_c   1.000
_cell.angle_alpha   90.00
_cell.angle_beta   90.00
_cell.angle_gamma   90.00
#
_symmetry.space_group_name_H-M   'P 1'
#
loop_
_entity.id
_entity.type
_entity.pdbx_description
1 polymer ?
#
loop_
_entity_poly.entity_id
_entity_poly.type
_entity_poly.pdbx_seq_one_letter_code
_entity_poly.pdbx_strand_id
1 'polypeptide(L)' 'CLPYSLLLQQLELKNVRELEDLLIEAVYSDIIHGKLDQRNQQVEVDCSIGRDLGPNELPNIANTLQE' A
#
# COMPACT_ATOMS: atom_id res chain seq x y z
N CYS A 1 -7.02 -0.28 -6.76
CA CYS A 1 -7.78 0.04 -5.54
C CYS A 1 -7.68 -1.14 -4.57
N LEU A 2 -7.28 -0.89 -3.32
CA LEU A 2 -7.07 -1.87 -2.26
C LEU A 2 -8.25 -1.80 -1.27
N PRO A 3 -8.97 -2.90 -1.02
CA PRO A 3 -10.09 -2.89 -0.09
C PRO A 3 -9.62 -2.86 1.36
N TYR A 4 -10.33 -2.11 2.21
CA TYR A 4 -10.05 -2.00 3.63
C TYR A 4 -10.13 -3.36 4.33
N SER A 5 -11.02 -4.26 3.89
CA SER A 5 -11.12 -5.61 4.44
C SER A 5 -9.82 -6.41 4.33
N LEU A 6 -9.12 -6.30 3.21
CA LEU A 6 -7.82 -6.96 3.01
C LEU A 6 -6.76 -6.33 3.92
N LEU A 7 -6.73 -5.01 4.01
CA LEU A 7 -5.77 -4.31 4.87
C LEU A 7 -6.02 -4.61 6.36
N LEU A 8 -7.28 -4.59 6.81
CA LEU A 8 -7.65 -4.93 8.19
C LEU A 8 -7.24 -6.36 8.53
N GLN A 9 -7.41 -7.32 7.61
CA GLN A 9 -7.01 -8.71 7.84
C GLN A 9 -5.48 -8.87 7.87
N GLN A 10 -4.76 -8.24 6.95
CA GLN A 10 -3.30 -8.35 6.84
C GLN A 10 -2.56 -7.62 7.98
N LEU A 11 -3.11 -6.50 8.44
CA LEU A 11 -2.56 -5.70 9.54
C LEU A 11 -3.15 -6.09 10.91
N GLU A 12 -4.07 -7.07 10.94
CA GLU A 12 -4.79 -7.52 12.14
C GLU A 12 -5.47 -6.39 12.94
N LEU A 13 -5.98 -5.37 12.22
CA LEU A 13 -6.62 -4.21 12.80
C LEU A 13 -8.12 -4.47 13.03
N LYS A 14 -8.65 -3.94 14.13
CA LYS A 14 -10.06 -4.10 14.52
C LYS A 14 -10.95 -2.97 14.01
N ASN A 15 -10.38 -1.80 13.74
CA ASN A 15 -11.13 -0.61 13.39
C ASN A 15 -10.61 0.02 12.10
N VAL A 16 -11.55 0.51 11.28
CA VAL A 16 -11.23 1.31 10.09
C VAL A 16 -10.48 2.59 10.47
N ARG A 17 -10.78 3.16 11.64
CA ARG A 17 -10.11 4.36 12.14
C ARG A 17 -8.59 4.19 12.29
N GLU A 18 -8.17 3.08 12.91
CA GLU A 18 -6.74 2.78 13.08
C GLU A 18 -6.04 2.52 11.74
N LEU A 19 -6.76 1.91 10.78
CA LEU A 19 -6.26 1.74 9.43
C LEU A 19 -6.07 3.09 8.72
N GLU A 20 -7.04 3.98 8.81
CA GLU A 20 -6.96 5.33 8.21
C GLU A 20 -5.84 6.14 8.85
N ASP A 21 -5.69 6.10 10.18
CA ASP A 21 -4.60 6.82 10.87
C ASP A 21 -3.21 6.30 10.41
N LEU A 22 -3.02 4.99 10.24
CA LEU A 22 -1.78 4.41 9.70
C LEU A 22 -1.55 4.78 8.22
N LEU A 23 -2.59 4.76 7.40
CA LEU A 23 -2.50 5.18 5.99
C LEU A 23 -2.12 6.65 5.90
N ILE A 24 -2.70 7.50 6.74
CA ILE A 24 -2.34 8.92 6.83
C ILE A 24 -0.87 9.07 7.22
N GLU A 25 -0.41 8.38 8.27
CA GLU A 25 1.01 8.42 8.66
C GLU A 25 1.95 7.95 7.54
N ALA A 26 1.58 6.90 6.79
CA ALA A 26 2.36 6.41 5.67
C ALA A 26 2.43 7.42 4.51
N VAL A 27 1.33 8.13 4.24
CA VAL A 27 1.28 9.22 3.26
C VAL A 27 2.12 10.41 3.72
N TYR A 28 2.02 10.78 5.00
CA TYR A 28 2.85 11.85 5.58
C TYR A 28 4.34 11.50 5.63
N SER A 29 4.68 10.21 5.64
CA SER A 29 6.06 9.72 5.61
C SER A 29 6.60 9.52 4.18
N ASP A 30 5.87 9.98 3.16
CA ASP A 30 6.18 9.82 1.73
C ASP A 30 6.34 8.35 1.27
N ILE A 31 5.77 7.39 2.02
CA ILE A 31 5.86 5.96 1.70
C ILE A 31 4.85 5.58 0.62
N ILE A 32 3.63 6.12 0.72
CA ILE A 32 2.51 5.82 -0.15
C ILE A 32 1.91 7.14 -0.63
N HIS A 33 1.68 7.25 -1.93
CA HIS A 33 0.89 8.32 -2.52
C HIS A 33 -0.42 7.74 -3.01
N GLY A 34 -1.53 8.35 -2.61
CA GLY A 34 -2.84 7.84 -2.95
C GLY A 34 -3.97 8.59 -2.28
N LYS A 35 -5.19 8.11 -2.52
CA LYS A 35 -6.43 8.70 -2.02
C LYS A 35 -7.24 7.66 -1.25
N LEU A 36 -7.70 8.05 -0.07
CA LEU A 36 -8.63 7.23 0.71
C LEU A 36 -10.06 7.46 0.20
N ASP A 37 -10.74 6.37 -0.21
CA ASP A 37 -12.15 6.36 -0.53
C ASP A 37 -12.92 5.63 0.57
N GLN A 38 -13.32 6.40 1.58
CA GLN A 38 -14.09 5.90 2.71
C GLN A 38 -15.49 5.39 2.29
N ARG A 39 -16.07 5.91 1.20
CA ARG A 39 -17.41 5.52 0.74
C ARG A 39 -17.41 4.12 0.15
N ASN A 40 -16.37 3.79 -0.62
CA ASN A 40 -16.19 2.47 -1.22
C ASN A 40 -15.37 1.52 -0.34
N GLN A 41 -14.95 1.97 0.85
CA GLN A 41 -14.08 1.25 1.80
C GLN A 41 -12.80 0.75 1.13
N GLN A 42 -12.18 1.62 0.33
CA GLN A 42 -11.02 1.30 -0.49
C GLN A 42 -9.99 2.42 -0.44
N VAL A 43 -8.73 2.07 -0.61
CA VAL A 43 -7.64 3.03 -0.84
C VAL A 43 -7.17 2.92 -2.29
N GLU A 44 -7.11 4.05 -2.97
CA GLU A 44 -6.47 4.18 -4.27
C GLU A 44 -5.00 4.53 -4.02
N VAL A 45 -4.09 3.70 -4.51
CA VAL A 45 -2.65 3.92 -4.38
C VAL A 45 -2.13 4.26 -5.77
N ASP A 46 -1.60 5.46 -5.92
CA ASP A 46 -1.02 5.95 -7.16
C ASP A 46 0.44 5.51 -7.27
N CYS A 47 1.22 5.70 -6.20
CA CYS A 47 2.62 5.33 -6.12
C CYS A 47 2.97 4.80 -4.72
N SER A 48 3.94 3.90 -4.64
CA SER A 48 4.51 3.45 -3.36
C SER A 48 6.01 3.29 -3.46
N ILE A 49 6.73 3.53 -2.37
CA ILE A 49 8.16 3.26 -2.31
C ILE A 49 8.43 1.75 -2.25
N GLY A 50 9.44 1.28 -2.98
CA GLY A 50 9.92 -0.10 -2.89
C GLY A 50 10.75 -0.28 -1.62
N ARG A 51 10.15 -0.82 -0.56
CA ARG A 51 10.82 -0.97 0.76
C ARG A 51 11.87 -2.08 0.78
N ASP A 52 11.55 -3.22 0.18
CA ASP A 52 12.36 -4.44 0.27
C ASP A 52 12.76 -4.91 -1.13
N LEU A 53 14.04 -5.24 -1.32
CA LEU A 53 14.53 -5.93 -2.51
C LEU A 53 14.77 -7.39 -2.13
N GLY A 54 13.91 -8.30 -2.57
CA GLY A 54 14.05 -9.71 -2.28
C GLY A 54 15.33 -10.32 -2.89
N PRO A 55 15.97 -11.31 -2.23
CA PRO A 55 17.07 -12.04 -2.85
C PRO A 55 16.48 -12.82 -4.05
N ASN A 56 16.89 -12.44 -5.27
CA ASN A 56 16.38 -12.86 -6.60
C ASN A 56 15.32 -11.97 -7.28
N GLU A 57 14.97 -10.81 -6.72
CA GLU A 57 14.05 -9.87 -7.41
C GLU A 57 14.75 -9.04 -8.49
N LEU A 58 16.07 -8.83 -8.41
CA LEU A 58 16.84 -8.08 -9.41
C LEU A 58 16.65 -8.55 -10.87
N PRO A 59 16.78 -9.85 -11.20
CA PRO A 59 16.56 -10.31 -12.56
C PRO A 59 15.10 -10.15 -13.00
N ASN A 60 14.12 -10.28 -12.10
CA ASN A 60 12.71 -10.03 -12.42
C ASN A 60 12.48 -8.56 -12.77
N ILE A 61 12.98 -7.63 -11.93
CA ILE A 61 12.87 -6.19 -12.17
C ILE A 61 13.54 -5.81 -13.50
N ALA A 62 14.71 -6.38 -13.80
CA ALA A 62 15.42 -6.15 -15.05
C ALA A 62 14.65 -6.65 -16.28
N ASN A 63 13.99 -7.81 -16.17
CA ASN A 63 13.12 -8.33 -17.24
C ASN A 63 11.90 -7.43 -17.46
N THR A 64 11.22 -7.01 -16.39
CA THR A 64 10.04 -6.13 -16.49
C THR A 64 10.35 -4.77 -17.10
N LEU A 65 11.60 -4.29 -16.99
CA LEU A 65 12.06 -3.04 -17.61
C LEU A 65 12.50 -3.20 -19.09
N GLN A 66 12.78 -4.42 -19.53
CA GLN A 66 13.23 -4.71 -20.91
C GLN A 66 12.09 -5.02 -21.88
N GLU A 67 10.91 -5.41 -21.37
CA GLU A 67 9.66 -5.42 -22.15
C GLU A 67 9.10 -4.00 -22.35
#